data_AF-A0AAU7ZDV4-F1
#
_entry.id   AF-A0AAU7ZDV4-F1
#
_cell.length_a   1.000
_cell.length_b   1.000
_cell.length_c   1.000
_cell.angle_alpha   90.00
_cell.angle_beta   90.00
_cell.angle_gamma   90.00
#
_symmetry.space_group_name_H-M   'P 1'
#
loop_
_entity.id
_entity.type
_entity.pdbx_description
1 polymer ?
#
loop_
_entity_poly.entity_id
_entity_poly.type
_entity_poly.pdbx_seq_one_letter_code
_entity_poly.pdbx_strand_id
1 'polypeptide(L)'
;MSSDSREKILFAATKVAQAHGYNGLNFRDLAEDVGIRAASIYYHFPSKGDLAAAVAKRYWENAAAALESLLAESADWVSALRRYPETFRGALENENRMCLSGFMAAEYDDLPEPVKKEVQTFADVNVAWLSKVLTAANVVSSEESEGRARAIFAAVGGAQLMARSRSDISLYDAVINSYRVAGLLPA
;
A
#
# COMPACT_ATOMS: atom_id res chain seq x y z
N MET A 1 -13.89 25.90 2.93
CA MET A 1 -14.21 25.15 1.70
C MET A 1 -12.99 24.49 1.03
N SER A 2 -11.73 24.79 1.41
CA SER A 2 -10.56 24.24 0.70
C SER A 2 -10.04 22.88 1.18
N SER A 3 -10.34 22.45 2.42
CA SER A 3 -9.90 21.13 2.90
C SER A 3 -10.67 19.99 2.21
N ASP A 4 -11.97 20.18 1.97
CA ASP A 4 -12.82 19.19 1.30
C ASP A 4 -12.36 18.95 -0.15
N SER A 5 -12.07 20.01 -0.92
CA SER A 5 -11.57 19.87 -2.29
C SER A 5 -10.21 19.18 -2.36
N ARG A 6 -9.27 19.52 -1.45
CA ARG A 6 -7.95 18.89 -1.41
C ARG A 6 -8.06 17.39 -1.13
N GLU A 7 -8.90 17.00 -0.18
CA GLU A 7 -9.11 15.59 0.16
C GLU A 7 -9.80 14.82 -0.97
N LYS A 8 -10.80 15.43 -1.63
CA LYS A 8 -11.43 14.83 -2.83
C LYS A 8 -10.43 14.59 -3.96
N ILE A 9 -9.53 15.56 -4.21
CA ILE A 9 -8.46 15.41 -5.20
C ILE A 9 -7.54 14.25 -4.82
N LEU A 10 -7.09 14.17 -3.56
CA LEU A 10 -6.22 13.07 -3.11
C LEU A 10 -6.90 11.71 -3.23
N PHE A 11 -8.18 11.62 -2.89
CA PHE A 11 -8.95 10.39 -3.00
C PHE A 11 -9.08 9.92 -4.46
N ALA A 12 -9.47 10.82 -5.37
CA ALA A 12 -9.56 10.53 -6.80
C ALA A 12 -8.19 10.15 -7.38
N ALA A 13 -7.15 10.93 -7.07
CA ALA A 13 -5.78 10.69 -7.52
C ALA A 13 -5.23 9.35 -6.99
N THR A 14 -5.58 8.95 -5.77
CA THR A 14 -5.19 7.64 -5.23
C THR A 14 -5.79 6.51 -6.06
N LYS A 15 -7.08 6.60 -6.42
CA LYS A 15 -7.73 5.58 -7.27
C LYS A 15 -7.06 5.49 -8.63
N VAL A 16 -6.84 6.63 -9.29
CA VAL A 16 -6.15 6.70 -10.58
C VAL A 16 -4.75 6.11 -10.50
N ALA A 17 -3.97 6.47 -9.47
CA ALA A 17 -2.62 5.95 -9.31
C ALA A 17 -2.59 4.43 -9.05
N GLN A 18 -3.54 3.88 -8.29
CA GLN A 18 -3.64 2.43 -8.07
C GLN A 18 -4.06 1.65 -9.33
N ALA A 19 -4.75 2.30 -10.27
CA ALA A 19 -5.23 1.68 -11.51
C ALA A 19 -4.25 1.85 -12.67
N HIS A 20 -3.67 3.05 -12.82
CA HIS A 20 -2.96 3.52 -14.02
C HIS A 20 -1.61 4.15 -13.71
N GLY A 21 -1.21 4.20 -12.44
CA GLY A 21 0.13 4.63 -12.09
C GLY A 21 0.40 6.11 -12.00
N TYR A 22 1.69 6.45 -11.91
CA TYR A 22 2.13 7.84 -11.93
C TYR A 22 1.76 8.47 -13.27
N ASN A 23 1.99 7.76 -14.38
CA ASN A 23 1.67 8.25 -15.72
C ASN A 23 0.18 8.56 -15.91
N GLY A 24 -0.72 7.78 -15.30
CA GLY A 24 -2.17 8.02 -15.32
C GLY A 24 -2.65 9.28 -14.59
N LEU A 25 -1.85 9.89 -13.72
CA LEU A 25 -2.24 11.12 -13.02
C LEU A 25 -2.27 12.33 -13.97
N ASN A 26 -3.48 12.66 -14.45
CA ASN A 26 -3.77 13.81 -15.31
C ASN A 26 -4.64 14.83 -14.57
N PHE A 27 -4.21 16.09 -14.49
CA PHE A 27 -4.91 17.13 -13.73
C PHE A 27 -6.25 17.53 -14.35
N ARG A 28 -6.39 17.46 -15.67
CA ARG A 28 -7.65 17.76 -16.32
C ARG A 28 -8.68 16.69 -16.00
N ASP A 29 -8.31 15.43 -16.19
CA ASP A 29 -9.20 14.28 -15.95
C ASP A 29 -9.60 14.19 -14.47
N LEU A 30 -8.66 14.44 -13.55
CA LEU A 30 -8.94 14.51 -12.12
C LEU A 30 -9.87 15.67 -11.75
N ALA A 31 -9.74 16.83 -12.41
CA ALA A 31 -10.62 17.96 -12.14
C ALA A 31 -12.04 17.68 -12.61
N GLU A 32 -12.19 17.03 -13.77
CA GLU A 32 -13.47 16.57 -14.29
C GLU A 32 -14.11 15.54 -13.34
N ASP A 33 -13.36 14.54 -12.86
CA ASP A 33 -13.83 13.53 -11.89
C ASP A 33 -14.29 14.13 -10.55
N VAL A 34 -13.53 15.11 -10.04
CA VAL A 34 -13.84 15.79 -8.77
C VAL A 34 -14.93 16.87 -8.93
N GLY A 35 -15.26 17.26 -10.16
CA GLY A 35 -16.24 18.32 -10.44
C GLY A 35 -15.74 19.73 -10.14
N ILE A 36 -14.44 19.99 -10.33
CA ILE A 36 -13.80 21.29 -10.12
C ILE A 36 -13.11 21.79 -11.39
N ARG A 37 -12.66 23.05 -11.39
CA ARG A 37 -11.87 23.60 -12.50
C ARG A 37 -10.44 23.06 -12.41
N ALA A 38 -9.83 22.71 -13.55
CA ALA A 38 -8.43 22.24 -13.60
C ALA A 38 -7.44 23.20 -12.90
N ALA A 39 -7.65 24.52 -13.05
CA ALA A 39 -6.86 25.55 -12.35
C ALA A 39 -6.90 25.42 -10.82
N SER A 40 -7.98 24.89 -10.24
CA SER A 40 -8.11 24.66 -8.80
C SER A 40 -7.20 23.52 -8.31
N ILE A 41 -6.85 22.55 -9.16
CA ILE A 41 -5.89 21.50 -8.76
C ILE A 41 -4.50 22.11 -8.59
N TYR A 42 -4.06 22.97 -9.52
CA TYR A 42 -2.77 23.65 -9.43
C TYR A 42 -2.63 24.53 -8.17
N TYR A 43 -3.74 25.04 -7.64
CA TYR A 43 -3.75 25.75 -6.35
C TYR A 43 -3.40 24.83 -5.16
N HIS A 44 -3.82 23.56 -5.22
CA HIS A 44 -3.56 22.59 -4.14
C HIS A 44 -2.25 21.82 -4.33
N PHE A 45 -1.89 21.54 -5.58
CA PHE A 45 -0.74 20.73 -5.98
C PHE A 45 -0.05 21.41 -7.17
N PRO A 46 1.05 22.16 -6.93
CA PRO A 46 1.70 22.96 -7.97
C PRO A 46 2.20 22.14 -9.16
N SER A 47 2.57 20.87 -8.93
CA SER A 47 3.01 19.94 -9.97
C SER A 47 2.42 18.55 -9.81
N LYS A 48 2.49 17.74 -10.88
CA LYS A 48 2.16 16.31 -10.86
C LYS A 48 2.99 15.54 -9.82
N GLY A 49 4.26 15.93 -9.64
CA GLY A 49 5.14 15.37 -8.60
C GLY A 49 4.62 15.66 -7.19
N ASP A 50 4.16 16.89 -6.92
CA ASP A 50 3.59 17.25 -5.62
C ASP A 50 2.31 16.49 -5.31
N LEU A 51 1.43 16.32 -6.31
CA LEU A 51 0.22 15.50 -6.19
C LEU A 51 0.59 14.05 -5.90
N ALA A 52 1.48 13.46 -6.69
CA ALA A 52 1.88 12.07 -6.54
C ALA A 52 2.56 11.79 -5.19
N ALA A 53 3.42 12.70 -4.73
CA ALA A 53 4.04 12.59 -3.41
C ALA A 53 2.99 12.67 -2.30
N ALA A 54 2.01 13.58 -2.41
CA ALA A 54 0.93 13.67 -1.43
C ALA A 54 0.00 12.44 -1.43
N VAL A 55 -0.24 11.84 -2.60
CA VAL A 55 -0.97 10.56 -2.74
C VAL A 55 -0.20 9.42 -2.10
N ALA A 56 1.10 9.26 -2.44
CA ALA A 56 1.96 8.23 -1.86
C ALA A 56 2.06 8.39 -0.33
N LYS A 57 2.17 9.63 0.14
CA LYS A 57 2.18 9.95 1.56
C LYS A 57 0.89 9.51 2.26
N ARG A 58 -0.26 9.97 1.77
CA ARG A 58 -1.55 9.58 2.35
C ARG A 58 -1.76 8.08 2.32
N TYR A 59 -1.28 7.41 1.27
CA TYR A 59 -1.38 5.97 1.14
C TYR A 59 -0.62 5.24 2.24
N TRP A 60 0.64 5.60 2.51
CA TRP A 60 1.38 4.96 3.61
C TRP A 60 0.86 5.36 4.99
N GLU A 61 0.39 6.59 5.18
CA GLU A 61 -0.24 7.02 6.44
C GLU A 61 -1.48 6.17 6.75
N ASN A 62 -2.32 5.95 5.74
CA ASN A 62 -3.51 5.10 5.88
C ASN A 62 -3.13 3.64 6.14
N ALA A 63 -2.09 3.12 5.48
CA ALA A 63 -1.62 1.76 5.72
C ALA A 63 -1.04 1.59 7.13
N ALA A 64 -0.25 2.56 7.61
CA ALA A 64 0.27 2.58 8.98
C ALA A 64 -0.87 2.55 10.00
N ALA A 65 -1.88 3.40 9.81
CA ALA A 65 -3.06 3.42 10.66
C ALA A 65 -3.83 2.09 10.63
N ALA A 66 -4.02 1.51 9.44
CA ALA A 66 -4.69 0.22 9.29
C ALA A 66 -3.93 -0.93 9.98
N LEU A 67 -2.58 -0.91 9.94
CA LEU A 67 -1.74 -1.89 10.63
C LEU A 67 -1.85 -1.78 12.16
N GLU A 68 -1.85 -0.56 12.70
CA GLU A 68 -2.03 -0.35 14.14
C GLU A 68 -3.46 -0.70 14.59
N SER A 69 -4.50 -0.40 13.79
CA SER A 69 -5.87 -0.86 14.04
C SER A 69 -5.98 -2.39 14.01
N LEU A 70 -5.40 -3.03 13.00
CA LEU A 70 -5.37 -4.49 12.87
C LEU A 70 -4.72 -5.13 14.09
N LEU A 71 -3.62 -4.56 14.57
CA LEU A 71 -2.96 -5.02 15.80
C LEU A 71 -3.87 -4.85 17.02
N ALA A 72 -4.48 -3.67 17.20
CA ALA A 72 -5.33 -3.37 18.35
C ALA A 72 -6.61 -4.23 18.40
N GLU A 73 -7.15 -4.62 17.24
CA GLU A 73 -8.32 -5.47 17.10
C GLU A 73 -8.01 -6.98 17.14
N SER A 74 -6.73 -7.36 17.12
CA SER A 74 -6.33 -8.76 17.17
C SER A 74 -6.24 -9.26 18.61
N ALA A 75 -6.63 -10.52 18.83
CA ALA A 75 -6.60 -11.13 20.16
C ALA A 75 -5.17 -11.25 20.73
N ASP A 76 -4.18 -11.45 19.85
CA ASP A 76 -2.76 -11.54 20.18
C ASP A 76 -1.87 -11.19 18.96
N TRP A 77 -0.56 -11.10 19.19
CA TRP A 77 0.44 -10.77 18.17
C TRP A 77 0.49 -11.79 17.02
N VAL A 78 0.28 -13.08 17.31
CA VAL A 78 0.27 -14.14 16.28
C VAL A 78 -0.93 -13.97 15.36
N SER A 79 -2.08 -13.63 15.91
CA SER A 79 -3.31 -13.34 15.19
C SER A 79 -3.16 -12.10 14.31
N ALA A 80 -2.47 -11.06 14.80
CA ALA A 80 -2.12 -9.90 13.97
C ALA A 80 -1.24 -10.29 12.77
N LEU A 81 -0.23 -11.14 12.95
CA LEU A 81 0.59 -11.65 11.82
C LEU A 81 -0.24 -12.46 10.82
N ARG A 82 -1.15 -13.31 11.29
CA ARG A 82 -2.04 -14.11 10.43
C ARG A 82 -2.94 -13.24 9.56
N ARG A 83 -3.37 -12.10 10.10
CA ARG A 83 -4.26 -11.12 9.45
C ARG A 83 -3.52 -10.13 8.56
N TYR A 84 -2.21 -9.95 8.71
CA TYR A 84 -1.43 -9.01 7.88
C TYR A 84 -1.73 -9.11 6.36
N PRO A 85 -1.84 -10.31 5.74
CA PRO A 85 -2.20 -10.43 4.32
C PRO A 85 -3.56 -9.82 3.93
N GLU A 86 -4.48 -9.63 4.88
CA GLU A 86 -5.79 -8.99 4.63
C GLU A 86 -5.62 -7.55 4.12
N THR A 87 -4.56 -6.86 4.56
CA THR A 87 -4.27 -5.47 4.16
C THR A 87 -3.99 -5.33 2.66
N PHE A 88 -3.42 -6.36 2.02
CA PHE A 88 -3.20 -6.41 0.58
C PHE A 88 -4.38 -7.06 -0.15
N ARG A 89 -5.06 -8.02 0.50
CA ARG A 89 -6.25 -8.67 -0.06
C ARG A 89 -7.38 -7.68 -0.31
N GLY A 90 -7.62 -6.74 0.61
CA GLY A 90 -8.69 -5.74 0.48
C GLY A 90 -8.56 -4.84 -0.75
N ALA A 91 -7.33 -4.63 -1.27
CA ALA A 91 -7.15 -3.92 -2.53
C ALA A 91 -7.63 -4.75 -3.74
N LEU A 92 -7.43 -6.08 -3.73
CA LEU A 92 -7.92 -6.97 -4.78
C LEU A 92 -9.46 -7.05 -4.78
N GLU A 93 -10.08 -7.08 -3.60
CA GLU A 93 -11.55 -7.06 -3.47
C GLU A 93 -12.15 -5.77 -4.03
N ASN A 94 -11.43 -4.67 -3.87
CA ASN A 94 -11.87 -3.37 -4.34
C ASN A 94 -11.35 -3.11 -5.76
N GLU A 95 -12.05 -3.69 -6.75
CA GLU A 95 -11.81 -3.50 -8.19
C GLU A 95 -10.46 -4.05 -8.67
N ASN A 96 -10.00 -5.17 -8.10
CA ASN A 96 -8.74 -5.83 -8.44
C ASN A 96 -7.52 -4.90 -8.31
N ARG A 97 -7.58 -3.88 -7.45
CA ARG A 97 -6.53 -2.85 -7.30
C ARG A 97 -5.27 -3.41 -6.66
N MET A 98 -4.14 -2.76 -6.94
CA MET A 98 -2.84 -3.13 -6.42
C MET A 98 -2.39 -2.20 -5.28
N CYS A 99 -1.43 -2.67 -4.49
CA CYS A 99 -0.66 -1.81 -3.61
C CYS A 99 0.03 -0.69 -4.41
N LEU A 100 -0.13 0.56 -3.96
CA LEU A 100 0.44 1.73 -4.65
C LEU A 100 1.97 1.63 -4.77
N SER A 101 2.63 1.06 -3.76
CA SER A 101 4.09 0.91 -3.75
C SER A 101 4.58 -0.07 -4.81
N GLY A 102 3.86 -1.16 -5.09
CA GLY A 102 4.28 -2.14 -6.09
C GLY A 102 4.34 -1.54 -7.50
N PHE A 103 3.35 -0.73 -7.85
CA PHE A 103 3.33 -0.05 -9.13
C PHE A 103 4.36 1.08 -9.20
N MET A 104 4.41 1.94 -8.18
CA MET A 104 5.37 3.05 -8.16
C MET A 104 6.83 2.57 -8.08
N ALA A 105 7.10 1.44 -7.43
CA ALA A 105 8.42 0.82 -7.45
C ALA A 105 8.79 0.27 -8.84
N ALA A 106 7.82 -0.19 -9.63
CA ALA A 106 8.08 -0.61 -11.01
C ALA A 106 8.41 0.58 -11.93
N GLU A 107 7.86 1.77 -11.65
CA GLU A 107 8.16 3.03 -12.36
C GLU A 107 9.27 3.86 -11.67
N TYR A 108 10.05 3.28 -10.76
CA TYR A 108 10.95 4.01 -9.86
C TYR A 108 11.89 5.00 -10.57
N ASP A 109 12.44 4.62 -11.73
CA ASP A 109 13.37 5.45 -12.48
C ASP A 109 12.73 6.74 -13.02
N ASP A 110 11.43 6.68 -13.32
CA ASP A 110 10.66 7.79 -13.90
C ASP A 110 10.00 8.69 -12.84
N LEU A 111 10.07 8.31 -11.56
CA LEU A 111 9.45 9.08 -10.48
C LEU A 111 10.29 10.31 -10.08
N PRO A 112 9.64 11.44 -9.73
CA PRO A 112 10.33 12.53 -9.05
C PRO A 112 10.83 12.10 -7.66
N GLU A 113 11.96 12.66 -7.22
CA GLU A 113 12.59 12.33 -5.93
C GLU A 113 11.64 12.39 -4.71
N PRO A 114 10.75 13.40 -4.58
CA PRO A 114 9.79 13.41 -3.48
C PRO A 114 8.85 12.21 -3.48
N VAL A 115 8.48 11.68 -4.66
CA VAL A 115 7.61 10.51 -4.77
C VAL A 115 8.38 9.24 -4.39
N LYS A 116 9.64 9.10 -4.84
CA LYS A 116 10.51 7.95 -4.51
C LYS A 116 10.62 7.77 -3.00
N LYS A 117 10.84 8.87 -2.28
CA LYS A 117 10.94 8.87 -0.81
C LYS A 117 9.68 8.32 -0.13
N GLU A 118 8.50 8.74 -0.58
CA GLU A 118 7.24 8.29 0.03
C GLU A 118 6.94 6.82 -0.29
N VAL A 119 7.35 6.33 -1.47
CA VAL A 119 7.25 4.91 -1.86
C VAL A 119 8.17 4.04 -0.99
N GLN A 120 9.40 4.49 -0.75
CA GLN A 120 10.34 3.81 0.17
C GLN A 120 9.79 3.79 1.60
N THR A 121 9.26 4.91 2.07
CA THR A 121 8.65 5.03 3.41
C THR A 121 7.52 4.01 3.63
N PHE A 122 6.71 3.73 2.61
CA PHE A 122 5.68 2.68 2.70
C PHE A 122 6.26 1.31 3.01
N ALA A 123 7.33 0.91 2.31
CA ALA A 123 7.99 -0.38 2.54
C ALA A 123 8.60 -0.42 3.95
N ASP A 124 9.28 0.66 4.35
CA ASP A 124 9.92 0.77 5.67
C ASP A 124 8.91 0.65 6.81
N VAL A 125 7.75 1.32 6.69
CA VAL A 125 6.65 1.23 7.68
C VAL A 125 6.14 -0.20 7.82
N ASN A 126 5.92 -0.89 6.71
CA ASN A 126 5.45 -2.28 6.73
C ASN A 126 6.48 -3.22 7.35
N VAL A 127 7.75 -3.10 6.96
CA VAL A 127 8.85 -3.91 7.48
C VAL A 127 9.07 -3.66 8.98
N ALA A 128 8.98 -2.40 9.42
CA ALA A 128 9.09 -2.04 10.83
C ALA A 128 7.94 -2.63 11.65
N TRP A 129 6.70 -2.51 11.18
CA TRP A 129 5.54 -3.10 11.85
C TRP A 129 5.66 -4.63 11.93
N LEU A 130 6.01 -5.30 10.83
CA LEU A 130 6.21 -6.76 10.82
C LEU A 130 7.31 -7.19 11.79
N SER A 131 8.46 -6.50 11.82
CA SER A 131 9.56 -6.80 12.74
C SER A 131 9.14 -6.70 14.21
N LYS A 132 8.40 -5.63 14.56
CA LYS A 132 7.82 -5.41 15.90
C LYS A 132 6.93 -6.58 16.30
N VAL A 133 5.98 -6.94 15.43
CA VAL A 133 4.98 -7.98 15.72
C VAL A 133 5.61 -9.37 15.76
N LEU A 134 6.55 -9.68 14.86
CA LEU A 134 7.30 -10.94 14.84
C LEU A 134 8.08 -11.18 16.14
N THR A 135 8.75 -10.15 16.64
CA THR A 135 9.51 -10.20 17.90
C THR A 135 8.56 -10.36 19.09
N ALA A 136 7.49 -9.56 19.15
CA ALA A 136 6.51 -9.63 20.23
C ALA A 136 5.74 -10.97 20.27
N ALA A 137 5.55 -11.60 19.12
CA ALA A 137 4.94 -12.92 18.99
C ALA A 137 5.92 -14.08 19.30
N ASN A 138 7.20 -13.80 19.58
CA ASN A 138 8.27 -14.80 19.74
C ASN A 138 8.38 -15.78 18.56
N VAL A 139 8.08 -15.33 17.33
CA VAL A 139 8.18 -16.16 16.11
C VAL A 139 9.63 -16.29 15.65
N VAL A 140 10.41 -15.23 15.82
CA VAL A 140 11.85 -15.15 15.51
C VAL A 140 12.53 -14.27 16.55
N SER A 141 13.86 -14.35 16.63
CA SER A 141 14.64 -13.43 17.47
C SER A 141 14.59 -11.99 16.93
N SER A 142 14.94 -11.01 17.77
CA SER A 142 15.04 -9.61 17.33
C SER A 142 16.04 -9.42 16.19
N GLU A 143 17.13 -10.19 16.16
CA GLU A 143 18.17 -10.13 15.11
C GLU A 143 17.65 -10.63 13.76
N GLU A 144 16.80 -11.66 13.77
CA GLU A 144 16.23 -12.26 12.55
C GLU A 144 14.95 -11.55 12.07
N SER A 145 14.33 -10.75 12.95
CA SER A 145 13.01 -10.13 12.73
C SER A 145 12.93 -9.31 11.45
N GLU A 146 13.96 -8.51 11.17
CA GLU A 146 13.97 -7.61 10.01
C GLU A 146 14.08 -8.38 8.69
N GLY A 147 14.92 -9.43 8.65
CA GLY A 147 15.04 -10.31 7.49
C GLY A 147 13.73 -11.05 7.20
N ARG A 148 13.09 -11.59 8.26
CA ARG A 148 11.78 -12.23 8.15
C ARG A 148 10.68 -11.26 7.72
N ALA A 149 10.68 -10.04 8.24
CA ALA A 149 9.73 -8.99 7.87
C ALA A 149 9.82 -8.61 6.38
N ARG A 150 11.04 -8.40 5.86
CA ARG A 150 11.26 -8.15 4.42
C ARG A 150 10.77 -9.31 3.57
N ALA A 151 11.03 -10.55 3.99
CA ALA A 151 10.57 -11.74 3.27
C ALA A 151 9.03 -11.83 3.24
N ILE A 152 8.36 -11.58 4.36
CA ILE A 152 6.89 -11.56 4.42
C ILE A 152 6.32 -10.44 3.53
N PHE A 153 6.86 -9.22 3.63
CA PHE A 153 6.40 -8.08 2.82
C PHE A 153 6.53 -8.37 1.32
N ALA A 154 7.69 -8.86 0.88
CA ALA A 154 7.94 -9.22 -0.51
C ALA A 154 7.03 -10.35 -0.99
N ALA A 155 6.85 -11.40 -0.17
CA ALA A 155 6.01 -12.55 -0.52
C ALA A 155 4.52 -12.16 -0.65
N VAL A 156 3.99 -11.39 0.31
CA VAL A 156 2.60 -10.93 0.29
C VAL A 156 2.34 -9.99 -0.90
N GLY A 157 3.26 -9.05 -1.17
CA GLY A 157 3.19 -8.21 -2.37
C GLY A 157 3.25 -9.00 -3.67
N GLY A 158 4.12 -10.02 -3.75
CA GLY A 158 4.22 -10.92 -4.88
C GLY A 158 2.95 -11.75 -5.12
N ALA A 159 2.34 -12.26 -4.05
CA ALA A 159 1.06 -12.96 -4.12
C ALA A 159 -0.05 -12.06 -4.68
N GLN A 160 -0.11 -10.80 -4.24
CA GLN A 160 -1.06 -9.82 -4.76
C GLN A 160 -0.86 -9.57 -6.27
N LEU A 161 0.40 -9.43 -6.70
CA LEU A 161 0.76 -9.25 -8.11
C LEU A 161 0.33 -10.46 -8.96
N MET A 162 0.58 -11.68 -8.49
CA MET A 162 0.15 -12.90 -9.18
C MET A 162 -1.38 -12.96 -9.34
N ALA A 163 -2.12 -12.76 -8.25
CA ALA A 163 -3.57 -12.77 -8.25
C ALA A 163 -4.16 -11.71 -9.19
N ARG A 164 -3.64 -10.47 -9.12
CA ARG A 164 -4.07 -9.38 -9.99
C ARG A 164 -3.85 -9.69 -11.46
N SER A 165 -2.70 -10.28 -11.82
CA SER A 165 -2.37 -10.61 -13.22
C SER A 165 -3.33 -11.62 -13.86
N ARG A 166 -4.07 -12.37 -13.03
CA ARG A 166 -5.07 -13.36 -13.45
C ARG A 166 -6.50 -12.92 -13.18
N SER A 167 -6.70 -11.76 -12.54
CA SER A 167 -8.00 -11.32 -12.00
C SER A 167 -8.67 -12.42 -11.15
N ASP A 168 -7.87 -13.12 -10.35
CA ASP A 168 -8.31 -14.25 -9.54
C ASP A 168 -7.82 -14.08 -8.10
N ILE A 169 -8.72 -13.63 -7.22
CA ILE A 169 -8.41 -13.45 -5.80
C ILE A 169 -8.25 -14.79 -5.06
N SER A 170 -8.82 -15.88 -5.57
CA SER A 170 -8.66 -17.19 -4.93
C SER A 170 -7.20 -17.69 -5.02
N LEU A 171 -6.48 -17.26 -6.07
CA LEU A 171 -5.04 -17.50 -6.20
C LEU A 171 -4.25 -16.81 -5.07
N TYR A 172 -4.66 -15.60 -4.67
CA TYR A 172 -4.04 -14.91 -3.54
C TYR A 172 -4.18 -15.77 -2.26
N ASP A 173 -5.39 -16.22 -1.97
CA ASP A 173 -5.71 -17.02 -0.79
C ASP A 173 -4.92 -18.35 -0.78
N ALA A 174 -4.81 -19.01 -1.93
CA ALA A 174 -4.04 -20.24 -2.09
C ALA A 174 -2.52 -20.02 -1.86
N VAL A 175 -1.96 -18.92 -2.37
CA VAL A 175 -0.54 -18.58 -2.18
C VAL A 175 -0.26 -18.21 -0.72
N ILE A 176 -1.11 -17.41 -0.08
CA ILE A 176 -0.98 -17.08 1.35
C ILE A 176 -1.04 -18.35 2.21
N ASN A 177 -1.94 -19.29 1.90
CA ASN A 177 -1.98 -20.57 2.59
C ASN A 177 -0.67 -21.37 2.41
N SER A 178 -0.07 -21.33 1.21
CA SER A 178 1.22 -21.97 0.94
C SER A 178 2.36 -21.36 1.77
N TYR A 179 2.36 -20.04 1.98
CA TYR A 179 3.31 -19.36 2.87
C TYR A 179 3.15 -19.77 4.34
N ARG A 180 1.92 -20.03 4.79
CA ARG A 180 1.65 -20.56 6.13
C ARG A 180 2.20 -21.96 6.30
N VAL A 181 1.93 -22.85 5.34
CA VAL A 181 2.47 -24.22 5.34
C VAL A 181 4.00 -24.25 5.31
N ALA A 182 4.63 -23.32 4.58
CA ALA A 182 6.08 -23.18 4.50
C ALA A 182 6.72 -22.52 5.75
N GLY A 183 5.91 -22.07 6.72
CA GLY A 183 6.40 -21.41 7.94
C GLY A 183 6.91 -19.98 7.73
N LEU A 184 6.53 -19.32 6.62
CA LEU A 184 6.82 -17.90 6.41
C LEU A 184 5.87 -17.02 7.24
N LEU A 185 4.61 -17.43 7.34
CA LEU A 185 3.58 -16.84 8.20
C LEU A 185 3.11 -17.89 9.21
N PRO A 186 2.59 -17.50 10.38
CA PRO A 186 1.95 -18.44 11.29
C PRO A 186 0.77 -19.14 10.62
N ALA A 187 0.64 -20.45 10.87
CA ALA A 187 -0.47 -21.29 10.41
C ALA A 187 -1.82 -20.81 10.94
#